data_AF-A0A741SMN8-F1
#
_entry.id   AF-A0A741SMN8-F1
#
_cell.length_a   1.000
_cell.length_b   1.000
_cell.length_c   1.000
_cell.angle_alpha   90.00
_cell.angle_beta   90.00
_cell.angle_gamma   90.00
#
_symmetry.space_group_name_H-M   'P 1'
#
loop_
_entity.id
_entity.type
_entity.pdbx_description
1 polymer ?
#
loop_
_entity_poly.entity_id
_entity_poly.type
_entity_poly.pdbx_seq_one_letter_code
_entity_poly.pdbx_strand_id
1 'polypeptide(L)'
;IDTYLRAYEITLGLEPDKAISDLNNIFHEHNLKYRFENNRIVRLRRIKRLKNIRYYLYSPGEYGFVEYDLMEAYNRLMLNDFARVVSECHAVFRRVLIRIHEKKGILYHEKDNLNTLMASLMARDVISAEYERKFQFLSNVLESEIFPLIAQEKSHHHYVMMLRISEELACSIYYLTERSIFFLTQQAEDDVVP
;
A
#
# COMPACT_ATOMS: atom_id res chain seq x y z
N ILE A 1 0.96 -35.18 14.80
CA ILE A 1 2.03 -34.99 15.83
C ILE A 1 1.63 -35.87 17.02
N ASP A 2 1.63 -37.19 16.86
CA ASP A 2 0.89 -38.05 17.82
C ASP A 2 1.52 -39.43 18.07
N THR A 3 2.85 -39.51 17.97
CA THR A 3 3.56 -40.76 18.30
C THR A 3 4.96 -40.53 18.85
N TYR A 4 5.58 -39.39 18.53
CA TYR A 4 6.90 -39.01 19.04
C TYR A 4 6.90 -38.46 20.48
N LEU A 5 5.75 -38.04 21.02
CA LEU A 5 5.67 -37.41 22.36
C LEU A 5 5.44 -38.40 23.51
N ARG A 6 5.23 -39.70 23.25
CA ARG A 6 4.98 -40.71 24.30
C ARG A 6 6.22 -41.45 24.80
N ALA A 7 7.39 -41.21 24.19
CA ALA A 7 8.64 -41.94 24.51
C ALA A 7 9.58 -41.18 25.44
N TYR A 8 9.29 -39.93 25.78
CA TYR A 8 10.04 -39.16 26.77
C TYR A 8 9.11 -38.87 27.94
N GLU A 9 9.51 -39.26 29.15
CA GLU A 9 8.94 -38.73 30.38
C GLU A 9 9.12 -37.21 30.38
N ILE A 10 8.13 -36.50 29.86
CA ILE A 10 8.09 -35.04 29.93
C ILE A 10 7.76 -34.72 31.38
N THR A 11 8.77 -34.22 32.08
CA THR A 11 8.63 -33.56 33.38
C THR A 11 7.43 -32.61 33.34
N LEU A 12 6.40 -32.92 34.15
CA LEU A 12 5.30 -32.00 34.43
C LEU A 12 5.91 -30.70 34.92
N GLY A 13 5.78 -29.61 34.17
CA GLY A 13 6.44 -28.36 34.56
C GLY A 13 5.84 -27.07 34.02
N LEU A 14 5.18 -27.06 32.87
CA LEU A 14 4.46 -25.88 32.40
C LEU A 14 3.22 -26.29 31.63
N GLU A 15 2.07 -25.77 32.05
CA GLU A 15 0.89 -25.78 31.20
C GLU A 15 1.22 -25.07 29.88
N PRO A 16 0.81 -25.61 28.72
CA PRO A 16 1.11 -25.02 27.41
C PRO A 16 0.76 -23.54 27.33
N ASP A 17 -0.35 -23.13 27.94
CA ASP A 17 -0.81 -21.74 27.97
C ASP A 17 0.14 -20.84 28.77
N LYS A 18 0.72 -21.37 29.85
CA LYS A 18 1.72 -20.65 30.63
C LYS A 18 3.03 -20.45 29.84
N ALA A 19 3.47 -21.49 29.13
CA ALA A 19 4.65 -21.38 28.26
C ALA A 19 4.43 -20.37 27.11
N ILE A 20 3.22 -20.32 26.54
CA ILE A 20 2.85 -19.32 25.52
C ILE A 20 2.85 -17.91 26.09
N SER A 21 2.29 -17.73 27.30
CA SER A 21 2.29 -16.45 28.01
C SER A 21 3.71 -15.98 28.29
N ASP A 22 4.57 -16.84 28.82
CA ASP A 22 5.96 -16.52 29.15
C ASP A 22 6.76 -16.16 27.88
N LEU A 23 6.56 -16.89 26.78
CA LEU A 23 7.18 -16.57 25.48
C LEU A 23 6.74 -15.19 24.97
N ASN A 24 5.45 -14.87 25.08
CA ASN A 24 4.93 -13.56 24.69
C ASN A 24 5.43 -12.42 25.60
N ASN A 25 5.61 -12.69 26.89
CA ASN A 25 6.21 -11.76 27.84
C ASN A 25 7.67 -11.48 27.51
N ILE A 26 8.47 -12.51 27.16
CA ILE A 26 9.84 -12.35 26.69
C ILE A 26 9.89 -11.46 25.43
N PHE A 27 9.00 -11.70 24.46
CA PHE A 27 8.95 -10.83 23.28
C PHE A 27 8.63 -9.38 23.66
N HIS A 28 7.73 -9.17 24.61
CA HIS A 28 7.36 -7.83 25.09
C HIS A 28 8.50 -7.15 25.86
N GLU A 29 9.10 -7.81 26.85
CA GLU A 29 10.20 -7.29 27.69
C GLU A 29 11.42 -6.91 26.86
N HIS A 30 11.75 -7.69 25.84
CA HIS A 30 12.87 -7.42 24.94
C HIS A 30 12.51 -6.50 23.75
N ASN A 31 11.31 -5.91 23.74
CA ASN A 31 10.80 -5.07 22.64
C ASN A 31 10.87 -5.75 21.26
N LEU A 32 10.78 -7.08 21.23
CA LEU A 32 10.73 -7.87 20.01
C LEU A 32 9.33 -7.78 19.41
N LYS A 33 9.24 -7.42 18.12
CA LYS A 33 7.97 -7.25 17.40
C LYS A 33 7.38 -8.61 16.97
N TYR A 34 7.21 -9.52 17.91
CA TYR A 34 6.71 -10.88 17.67
C TYR A 34 5.70 -11.29 18.75
N ARG A 35 4.83 -12.24 18.40
CA ARG A 35 3.87 -12.89 19.31
C ARG A 35 3.68 -14.33 18.87
N PHE A 36 3.51 -15.25 19.80
CA PHE A 36 3.04 -16.60 19.53
C PHE A 36 1.51 -16.64 19.67
N GLU A 37 0.81 -17.02 18.60
CA GLU A 37 -0.65 -17.14 18.54
C GLU A 37 -1.04 -18.22 17.51
N ASN A 38 -2.08 -19.01 17.78
CA ASN A 38 -2.57 -20.07 16.87
C ASN A 38 -1.48 -21.05 16.38
N ASN A 39 -0.64 -21.54 17.30
CA ASN A 39 0.50 -22.43 17.04
C ASN A 39 1.56 -21.87 16.06
N ARG A 40 1.68 -20.55 15.93
CA ARG A 40 2.68 -19.90 15.06
C ARG A 40 3.26 -18.65 15.71
N ILE A 41 4.51 -18.32 15.39
CA ILE A 41 5.10 -17.02 15.72
C ILE A 41 4.70 -16.02 14.63
N VAL A 42 3.95 -14.98 15.01
CA VAL A 42 3.53 -13.87 14.15
C VAL A 42 4.36 -12.63 14.43
N ARG A 43 4.78 -11.92 13.38
CA ARG A 43 5.47 -10.63 13.50
C ARG A 43 4.43 -9.53 13.74
N LEU A 44 4.51 -8.85 14.88
CA LEU A 44 3.67 -7.70 15.22
C LEU A 44 4.10 -6.49 14.39
N ARG A 45 3.56 -6.38 13.17
CA ARG A 45 3.74 -5.19 12.32
C ARG A 45 2.97 -4.01 12.94
N ARG A 46 3.66 -2.91 13.26
CA ARG A 46 3.03 -1.58 13.46
C ARG A 46 2.69 -0.98 12.11
N ILE A 47 1.90 -1.67 11.30
CA ILE A 47 1.11 -0.95 10.30
C ILE A 47 -0.05 -0.40 11.11
N LYS A 48 0.12 0.80 11.71
CA LYS A 48 -1.03 1.53 12.24
C LYS A 48 -1.97 1.67 11.04
N ARG A 49 -3.04 0.86 10.98
CA ARG A 49 -4.24 1.22 10.24
C ARG A 49 -4.62 2.60 10.79
N LEU A 50 -4.19 3.65 10.12
CA LEU A 50 -4.91 4.90 10.19
C LEU A 50 -6.34 4.50 9.80
N LYS A 51 -7.31 4.82 10.65
CA LYS A 51 -8.73 4.56 10.45
C LYS A 51 -9.29 5.29 9.19
N ASN A 52 -8.43 5.68 8.26
CA ASN A 52 -8.64 6.72 7.28
C ASN A 52 -9.15 6.21 5.93
N ILE A 53 -9.00 4.91 5.63
CA ILE A 53 -9.74 4.31 4.50
C ILE A 53 -11.26 4.50 4.70
N ARG A 54 -11.73 4.59 5.96
CA ARG A 54 -13.15 4.85 6.26
C ARG A 54 -13.65 6.22 5.82
N TYR A 55 -12.78 7.19 5.48
CA TYR A 55 -13.25 8.47 4.95
C TYR A 55 -13.75 8.35 3.51
N TYR A 56 -13.34 7.32 2.76
CA TYR A 56 -13.84 7.06 1.41
C TYR A 56 -15.20 6.34 1.38
N LEU A 57 -15.56 5.62 2.46
CA LEU A 57 -16.87 4.97 2.64
C LEU A 57 -18.06 5.95 2.63
N TYR A 58 -17.82 7.27 2.73
CA TYR A 58 -18.85 8.30 2.83
C TYR A 58 -18.77 9.39 1.77
N SER A 59 -18.05 9.19 0.65
CA SER A 59 -18.20 10.07 -0.51
C SER A 59 -19.05 9.40 -1.59
N PRO A 60 -20.40 9.42 -1.47
CA PRO A 60 -21.26 9.08 -2.60
C PRO A 60 -21.05 10.17 -3.65
N GLY A 61 -20.17 9.90 -4.62
CA GLY A 61 -19.74 10.86 -5.62
C GLY A 61 -18.87 10.24 -6.71
N GLU A 62 -18.24 11.09 -7.52
CA GLU A 62 -17.52 10.70 -8.73
C GLU A 62 -16.24 9.87 -8.50
N TYR A 63 -15.82 9.72 -7.24
CA TYR A 63 -14.62 8.99 -6.81
C TYR A 63 -14.92 7.71 -6.02
N GLY A 64 -16.15 7.18 -6.06
CA GLY A 64 -16.53 5.97 -5.31
C GLY A 64 -15.69 4.72 -5.61
N PHE A 65 -14.98 4.69 -6.73
CA PHE A 65 -14.06 3.60 -7.09
C PHE A 65 -12.76 3.58 -6.26
N VAL A 66 -12.35 4.71 -5.69
CA VAL A 66 -11.05 4.87 -5.02
C VAL A 66 -10.90 3.90 -3.85
N GLU A 67 -11.98 3.65 -3.10
CA GLU A 67 -11.97 2.70 -1.99
C GLU A 67 -11.63 1.29 -2.47
N TYR A 68 -12.35 0.81 -3.49
CA TYR A 68 -12.16 -0.53 -4.03
C TYR A 68 -10.75 -0.71 -4.58
N ASP A 69 -10.27 0.25 -5.36
CA ASP A 69 -8.95 0.18 -6.00
C ASP A 69 -7.81 0.27 -4.94
N LEU A 70 -7.94 1.11 -3.91
CA LEU A 70 -6.98 1.15 -2.80
C LEU A 70 -7.05 -0.09 -1.89
N MET A 71 -8.22 -0.71 -1.75
CA MET A 71 -8.35 -1.99 -1.04
C MET A 71 -7.63 -3.11 -1.78
N GLU A 72 -7.62 -3.11 -3.11
CA GLU A 72 -6.85 -4.06 -3.89
C GLU A 72 -5.34 -3.88 -3.66
N ALA A 73 -4.82 -2.65 -3.71
CA ALA A 73 -3.42 -2.36 -3.37
C ALA A 73 -3.06 -2.82 -1.95
N TYR A 74 -3.97 -2.63 -0.98
CA TYR A 74 -3.79 -3.10 0.39
C TYR A 74 -3.77 -4.63 0.49
N ASN A 75 -4.65 -5.33 -0.24
CA ASN A 75 -4.64 -6.79 -0.28
C ASN A 75 -3.31 -7.33 -0.83
N ARG A 76 -2.75 -6.70 -1.86
CA ARG A 76 -1.40 -7.02 -2.36
C ARG A 76 -0.33 -6.82 -1.29
N LEU A 77 -0.43 -5.76 -0.51
CA LEU A 77 0.49 -5.48 0.59
C LEU A 77 0.42 -6.58 1.67
N MET A 78 -0.79 -7.04 2.01
CA MET A 78 -1.01 -8.12 2.97
C MET A 78 -0.48 -9.48 2.48
N LEU A 79 -0.51 -9.71 1.17
CA LEU A 79 0.04 -10.91 0.53
C LEU A 79 1.57 -10.84 0.30
N ASN A 80 2.21 -9.73 0.68
CA ASN A 80 3.63 -9.42 0.41
C ASN A 80 3.97 -9.39 -1.09
N ASP A 81 3.01 -9.06 -1.95
CA ASP A 81 3.20 -8.88 -3.38
C ASP A 81 3.53 -7.40 -3.68
N PHE A 82 4.73 -6.98 -3.27
CA PHE A 82 5.11 -5.57 -3.23
C PHE A 82 5.20 -4.93 -4.62
N ALA A 83 5.58 -5.69 -5.65
CA ALA A 83 5.58 -5.19 -7.04
C ALA A 83 4.16 -4.83 -7.47
N ARG A 84 3.18 -5.69 -7.16
CA ARG A 84 1.78 -5.37 -7.45
C ARG A 84 1.25 -4.22 -6.61
N VAL A 85 1.71 -4.02 -5.37
CA VAL A 85 1.31 -2.82 -4.60
C VAL A 85 1.59 -1.54 -5.39
N VAL A 86 2.76 -1.41 -6.00
CA VAL A 86 3.11 -0.22 -6.80
C VAL A 86 2.24 -0.12 -8.05
N SER A 87 2.02 -1.24 -8.75
CA SER A 87 1.12 -1.30 -9.92
C SER A 87 -0.31 -0.85 -9.58
N GLU A 88 -0.90 -1.37 -8.51
CA GLU A 88 -2.25 -1.00 -8.08
C GLU A 88 -2.30 0.47 -7.64
N CYS A 89 -1.28 0.95 -6.93
CA CYS A 89 -1.16 2.36 -6.54
C CYS A 89 -1.05 3.29 -7.76
N HIS A 90 -0.29 2.89 -8.79
CA HIS A 90 -0.19 3.62 -10.04
C HIS A 90 -1.55 3.67 -10.76
N ALA A 91 -2.24 2.54 -10.87
CA ALA A 91 -3.54 2.44 -11.54
C ALA A 91 -4.59 3.35 -10.88
N VAL A 92 -4.75 3.28 -9.56
CA VAL A 92 -5.73 4.11 -8.85
C VAL A 92 -5.36 5.60 -8.92
N PHE A 93 -4.08 5.95 -8.75
CA PHE A 93 -3.63 7.33 -8.81
C PHE A 93 -3.89 7.94 -10.19
N ARG A 94 -3.55 7.21 -11.27
CA ARG A 94 -3.82 7.63 -12.64
C ARG A 94 -5.30 7.85 -12.89
N ARG A 95 -6.14 6.90 -12.46
CA ARG A 95 -7.59 6.95 -12.64
C ARG A 95 -8.21 8.16 -11.93
N VAL A 96 -7.70 8.52 -10.75
CA VAL A 96 -8.10 9.76 -10.04
C VAL A 96 -7.71 11.00 -10.84
N LEU A 97 -6.48 11.09 -11.36
CA LEU A 97 -6.06 12.24 -12.17
C LEU A 97 -6.95 12.41 -13.39
N ILE A 98 -7.22 11.31 -14.12
CA ILE A 98 -8.14 11.33 -15.26
C ILE A 98 -9.52 11.82 -14.84
N ARG A 99 -10.05 11.32 -13.72
CA ARG A 99 -11.36 11.73 -13.25
C ARG A 99 -11.44 13.23 -12.91
N ILE A 100 -10.37 13.79 -12.34
CA ILE A 100 -10.26 15.24 -12.12
C ILE A 100 -10.27 15.99 -13.45
N HIS A 101 -9.52 15.51 -14.46
CA HIS A 101 -9.51 16.13 -15.79
C HIS A 101 -10.91 16.12 -16.43
N GLU A 102 -11.59 14.97 -16.41
CA GLU A 102 -12.97 14.83 -16.90
C GLU A 102 -13.91 15.81 -16.19
N LYS A 103 -13.86 15.86 -14.85
CA LYS A 103 -14.71 16.72 -14.04
C LYS A 103 -14.48 18.21 -14.31
N LYS A 104 -13.22 18.61 -14.52
CA LYS A 104 -12.82 20.00 -14.78
C LYS A 104 -12.88 20.39 -16.26
N GLY A 105 -13.22 19.45 -17.15
CA GLY A 105 -13.19 19.68 -18.60
C GLY A 105 -11.79 19.96 -19.15
N ILE A 106 -10.74 19.48 -18.49
CA ILE A 106 -9.35 19.65 -18.91
C ILE A 106 -9.00 18.53 -19.90
N LEU A 107 -8.51 18.90 -21.08
CA LEU A 107 -8.08 17.93 -22.09
C LEU A 107 -6.86 17.14 -21.60
N TYR A 108 -6.89 15.82 -21.83
CA TYR A 108 -5.77 14.91 -21.60
C TYR A 108 -5.71 13.87 -22.72
N HIS A 109 -4.57 13.21 -22.88
CA HIS A 109 -4.41 12.07 -23.78
C HIS A 109 -4.33 10.76 -23.00
N GLU A 110 -4.89 9.68 -23.56
CA GLU A 110 -4.86 8.36 -22.91
C GLU A 110 -3.45 7.81 -22.67
N LYS A 111 -2.44 8.31 -23.39
CA LYS A 111 -1.03 7.91 -23.25
C LYS A 111 -0.23 8.85 -22.36
N ASP A 112 -0.86 9.88 -21.79
CA ASP A 112 -0.17 10.79 -20.88
C ASP A 112 0.25 10.04 -19.62
N ASN A 113 1.50 10.30 -19.24
CA ASN A 113 2.11 9.83 -18.02
C ASN A 113 1.61 10.68 -16.82
N LEU A 114 1.84 10.20 -15.60
CA LEU A 114 1.39 10.83 -14.37
C LEU A 114 1.94 12.25 -14.20
N ASN A 115 3.19 12.49 -14.62
CA ASN A 115 3.80 13.83 -14.56
C ASN A 115 3.11 14.81 -15.50
N THR A 116 2.79 14.41 -16.74
CA THR A 116 2.07 15.23 -17.71
C THR A 116 0.66 15.56 -17.22
N LEU A 117 -0.06 14.56 -16.70
CA LEU A 117 -1.39 14.77 -16.12
C LEU A 117 -1.33 15.73 -14.93
N MET A 118 -0.35 15.57 -14.03
CA MET A 118 -0.20 16.45 -12.87
C MET A 118 0.16 17.89 -13.27
N ALA A 119 1.09 18.06 -14.21
CA ALA A 119 1.51 19.37 -14.70
C ALA A 119 0.34 20.11 -15.36
N SER A 120 -0.52 19.41 -16.09
CA SER A 120 -1.75 19.97 -16.67
C SER A 120 -2.70 20.54 -15.59
N LEU A 121 -2.88 19.82 -14.48
CA LEU A 121 -3.69 20.30 -13.36
C LEU A 121 -3.09 21.54 -12.68
N MET A 122 -1.76 21.60 -12.54
CA MET A 122 -1.07 22.76 -11.98
C MET A 122 -1.13 23.98 -12.90
N ALA A 123 -0.98 23.78 -14.21
CA ALA A 123 -1.08 24.86 -15.20
C ALA A 123 -2.48 25.49 -15.30
N ARG A 124 -3.50 24.82 -14.75
CA ARG A 124 -4.89 25.26 -14.68
C ARG A 124 -5.29 25.77 -13.29
N ASP A 125 -4.32 25.90 -12.38
CA ASP A 125 -4.51 26.30 -10.98
C ASP A 125 -5.47 25.39 -10.17
N VAL A 126 -5.73 24.16 -10.63
CA VAL A 126 -6.50 23.16 -9.86
C VAL A 126 -5.70 22.67 -8.65
N ILE A 127 -4.37 22.69 -8.76
CA ILE A 127 -3.43 22.33 -7.70
C ILE A 127 -2.36 23.40 -7.65
N SER A 128 -2.10 23.93 -6.45
CA SER A 128 -1.04 24.91 -6.23
C SER A 128 0.34 24.35 -6.63
N ALA A 129 1.13 25.17 -7.34
CA ALA A 129 2.49 24.84 -7.77
C ALA A 129 3.44 24.53 -6.58
N GLU A 130 3.11 24.93 -5.36
CA GLU A 130 3.90 24.60 -4.16
C GLU A 130 4.02 23.08 -3.92
N TYR A 131 3.08 22.29 -4.45
CA TYR A 131 3.06 20.84 -4.31
C TYR A 131 3.77 20.09 -5.45
N GLU A 132 4.29 20.80 -6.46
CA GLU A 132 4.92 20.22 -7.66
C GLU A 132 5.95 19.14 -7.30
N ARG A 133 6.92 19.47 -6.45
CA ARG A 133 7.98 18.54 -6.06
C ARG A 133 7.47 17.28 -5.38
N LYS A 134 6.39 17.38 -4.59
CA LYS A 134 5.81 16.24 -3.87
C LYS A 134 5.13 15.28 -4.85
N PHE A 135 4.35 15.81 -5.78
CA PHE A 135 3.66 14.99 -6.77
C PHE A 135 4.60 14.44 -7.84
N GLN A 136 5.60 15.21 -8.26
CA GLN A 136 6.64 14.74 -9.16
C GLN A 136 7.42 13.56 -8.56
N PHE A 137 7.75 13.63 -7.26
CA PHE A 137 8.36 12.50 -6.55
C PHE A 137 7.46 11.26 -6.61
N LEU A 138 6.18 11.38 -6.27
CA LEU A 138 5.25 10.24 -6.28
C LEU A 138 5.07 9.66 -7.70
N SER A 139 4.85 10.51 -8.70
CA SER A 139 4.73 10.09 -10.10
C SER A 139 5.97 9.32 -10.56
N ASN A 140 7.16 9.84 -10.29
CA ASN A 140 8.41 9.17 -10.63
C ASN A 140 8.57 7.81 -9.95
N VAL A 141 8.12 7.69 -8.70
CA VAL A 141 8.14 6.41 -7.97
C VAL A 141 7.16 5.40 -8.57
N LEU A 142 5.94 5.84 -8.90
CA LEU A 142 4.89 4.98 -9.45
C LEU A 142 5.16 4.54 -10.90
N GLU A 143 5.85 5.37 -11.69
CA GLU A 143 6.23 5.07 -13.09
C GLU A 143 7.63 4.48 -13.21
N SER A 144 8.33 4.26 -12.10
CA SER A 144 9.69 3.74 -12.13
C SER A 144 9.71 2.35 -12.77
N GLU A 145 10.50 2.21 -13.84
CA GLU A 145 10.78 0.92 -14.50
C GLU A 145 11.45 -0.12 -13.59
N ILE A 146 11.85 0.28 -12.37
CA ILE A 146 12.37 -0.61 -11.34
C ILE A 146 11.29 -1.61 -10.88
N PHE A 147 10.00 -1.29 -11.09
CA PHE A 147 8.86 -2.10 -10.65
C PHE A 147 8.06 -2.66 -11.83
N PRO A 148 8.69 -3.38 -12.79
CA PRO A 148 8.00 -3.81 -14.00
C PRO A 148 6.82 -4.72 -13.63
N LEU A 149 5.66 -4.42 -14.22
CA LEU A 149 4.38 -5.08 -13.94
C LEU A 149 4.41 -6.59 -14.17
N ILE A 150 5.23 -7.05 -15.10
CA ILE A 150 5.26 -8.44 -15.58
C ILE A 150 6.66 -8.68 -16.13
N ALA A 151 7.52 -9.37 -15.39
CA ALA A 151 8.52 -10.18 -16.07
C ALA A 151 7.72 -11.20 -16.87
N GLN A 152 7.65 -11.06 -18.20
CA GLN A 152 7.22 -12.16 -19.06
C GLN A 152 7.98 -13.38 -18.57
N GLU A 153 7.26 -14.44 -18.20
CA GLU A 153 7.83 -15.73 -17.84
C GLU A 153 8.66 -16.23 -19.02
N LYS A 154 9.91 -15.80 -19.12
CA LYS A 154 10.91 -16.43 -19.96
C LYS A 154 11.52 -17.53 -19.11
N SER A 155 11.14 -18.73 -19.52
CA SER A 155 11.69 -19.99 -19.08
C SER A 155 13.20 -19.93 -18.88
N HIS A 156 13.60 -20.52 -17.77
CA HIS A 156 14.92 -21.08 -17.49
C HIS A 156 16.03 -20.11 -17.08
N HIS A 157 16.24 -20.09 -15.76
CA HIS A 157 17.57 -20.23 -15.15
C HIS A 157 18.56 -19.08 -15.37
N HIS A 158 18.13 -17.82 -15.29
CA HIS A 158 19.02 -16.74 -14.88
C HIS A 158 18.27 -15.79 -13.95
N TYR A 159 18.64 -15.82 -12.67
CA TYR A 159 18.26 -14.85 -11.65
C TYR A 159 18.73 -13.46 -12.10
N VAL A 160 17.87 -12.72 -12.79
CA VAL A 160 17.94 -11.27 -12.73
C VAL A 160 17.63 -10.93 -11.29
N MET A 161 18.64 -10.42 -10.58
CA MET A 161 18.54 -9.90 -9.23
C MET A 161 17.62 -8.66 -9.29
N MET A 162 16.31 -8.88 -9.48
CA MET A 162 15.31 -7.84 -9.38
C MET A 162 15.46 -7.24 -8.00
N LEU A 163 15.76 -5.94 -7.94
CA LEU A 163 15.73 -5.16 -6.71
C LEU A 163 14.33 -5.35 -6.11
N ARG A 164 14.23 -6.27 -5.14
CA ARG A 164 12.96 -6.54 -4.47
C ARG A 164 12.61 -5.28 -3.70
N ILE A 165 11.45 -4.71 -4.02
CA ILE A 165 10.85 -3.64 -3.24
C ILE A 165 10.77 -4.13 -1.79
N SER A 166 11.34 -3.37 -0.85
CA SER A 166 11.20 -3.72 0.55
C SER A 166 9.76 -3.49 1.01
N GLU A 167 9.35 -4.21 2.05
CA GLU A 167 8.05 -4.02 2.67
C GLU A 167 7.84 -2.57 3.12
N GLU A 168 8.88 -1.97 3.71
CA GLU A 168 8.85 -0.60 4.21
C GLU A 168 8.63 0.41 3.07
N LEU A 169 9.27 0.19 1.92
CA LEU A 169 9.10 1.04 0.74
C LEU A 169 7.70 0.86 0.16
N ALA A 170 7.22 -0.38 0.00
CA ALA A 170 5.87 -0.66 -0.51
C ALA A 170 4.77 -0.05 0.40
N CYS A 171 4.92 -0.17 1.72
CA CYS A 171 4.05 0.49 2.69
C CYS A 171 4.08 2.02 2.52
N SER A 172 5.27 2.60 2.37
CA SER A 172 5.43 4.05 2.22
C SER A 172 4.79 4.55 0.93
N ILE A 173 4.93 3.83 -0.18
CA ILE A 173 4.28 4.14 -1.45
C ILE A 173 2.76 4.09 -1.30
N TYR A 174 2.23 2.99 -0.74
CA TYR A 174 0.79 2.86 -0.50
C TYR A 174 0.21 4.04 0.29
N TYR A 175 0.83 4.38 1.42
CA TYR A 175 0.36 5.47 2.27
C TYR A 175 0.51 6.84 1.61
N LEU A 176 1.59 7.07 0.89
CA LEU A 176 1.78 8.32 0.16
C LEU A 176 0.73 8.47 -0.94
N THR A 177 0.42 7.40 -1.67
CA THR A 177 -0.64 7.38 -2.69
C THR A 177 -2.01 7.65 -2.07
N GLU A 178 -2.38 6.95 -0.99
CA GLU A 178 -3.67 7.15 -0.28
C GLU A 178 -3.86 8.62 0.13
N ARG A 179 -2.81 9.23 0.72
CA ARG A 179 -2.87 10.63 1.18
C ARG A 179 -2.87 11.64 0.05
N SER A 180 -2.15 11.34 -1.03
CA SER A 180 -2.11 12.18 -2.23
C SER A 180 -3.46 12.21 -2.92
N ILE A 181 -4.12 11.06 -3.06
CA ILE A 181 -5.48 10.98 -3.61
C ILE A 181 -6.48 11.77 -2.74
N PHE A 182 -6.39 11.62 -1.42
CA PHE A 182 -7.25 12.37 -0.50
C PHE A 182 -7.09 13.88 -0.71
N PHE A 183 -5.85 14.36 -0.74
CA PHE A 183 -5.56 15.77 -0.98
C PHE A 183 -6.08 16.26 -2.34
N LEU A 184 -5.79 15.52 -3.41
CA LEU A 184 -6.18 15.89 -4.78
C LEU A 184 -7.70 15.97 -4.95
N THR A 185 -8.41 15.00 -4.40
CA THR A 185 -9.87 14.96 -4.49
C THR A 185 -10.50 16.13 -3.73
N GLN A 186 -9.98 16.50 -2.54
CA GLN A 186 -10.45 17.69 -1.82
C GLN A 186 -10.23 18.98 -2.63
N GLN A 187 -9.01 19.20 -3.14
CA GLN A 187 -8.71 20.39 -3.95
C GLN A 187 -9.58 20.47 -5.21
N ALA A 188 -9.88 19.33 -5.83
CA ALA A 188 -10.76 19.29 -6.99
C ALA A 188 -12.24 19.56 -6.65
N GLU A 189 -12.68 19.39 -5.40
CA GLU A 189 -14.03 19.75 -4.95
C GLU A 189 -14.15 21.24 -4.57
N ASP A 190 -13.07 21.87 -4.08
CA ASP A 190 -13.10 23.23 -3.52
C ASP A 190 -13.50 24.35 -4.51
N ASP A 191 -13.49 24.10 -5.83
CA ASP A 191 -13.95 25.07 -6.85
C ASP A 191 -15.48 25.14 -7.00
N VAL A 192 -16.26 24.37 -6.24
CA VAL A 192 -17.73 24.53 -6.23
C VAL A 192 -18.10 25.62 -5.23
N VAL A 193 -17.80 26.88 -5.58
CA VAL A 193 -18.43 28.04 -4.94
C VAL A 193 -19.39 28.67 -5.97
N PRO A 194 -20.72 28.65 -5.71
CA PRO A 194 -21.72 29.27 -6.60
C PRO A 194 -21.67 30.80 -6.59
#